data_AF-A0A934A0A9-F1
#
_entry.id   AF-A0A934A0A9-F1
#
_cell.length_a   1.000
_cell.length_b   1.000
_cell.length_c   1.000
_cell.angle_alpha   90.00
_cell.angle_beta   90.00
_cell.angle_gamma   90.00
#
_symmetry.space_group_name_H-M   'P 1'
#
loop_
_entity.id
_entity.type
_entity.pdbx_description
1 polymer ?
#
loop_
_entity_poly.entity_id
_entity_poly.type
_entity_poly.pdbx_seq_one_letter_code
_entity_poly.pdbx_strand_id
1 'polypeptide(L)'
;MSRHHAFRTALTAALAIVLSASLGSCAQAPGTAIQLVLTVTPDIAPEAAILESVEGLHVVVSSSDGLARVSVEGPTPGGGEAGDWDGDGRLDVRFHAPPLPPGMEKLPVLQIDLESNAARPLTFQVFGLGPGSSTLTEALALGSASGSCPLSQVCQVGVPFNLRPSVAAPRVILVTPPEGGEPVANNIVAVSAILSTTVTPESARSHARVLGPDGGVVSLQVIVSEVAFVLGGETARRTQLTFQLDSPLEPGTHTIEVGPGLVSTTGKRFDQSPATAAEDVFRSTFTAMSVLNTNGCDCVPGYSCNELLGGCEPERSCPATCVTGYVCDAAQQVCIEDCRLLSVCSSRCDLSTGLCRTE
;
A
#
# COMPACT_ATOMS: atom_id res chain seq x y z
N MET A 1 75.08 -46.24 -41.05
CA MET A 1 75.17 -44.80 -40.79
C MET A 1 73.87 -44.36 -40.11
N SER A 2 73.99 -43.77 -38.92
CA SER A 2 73.02 -42.98 -38.11
C SER A 2 71.52 -43.37 -38.11
N ARG A 3 70.99 -43.89 -36.98
CA ARG A 3 70.32 -43.15 -35.87
C ARG A 3 68.93 -42.62 -36.29
N HIS A 4 67.85 -42.73 -35.52
CA HIS A 4 67.59 -43.26 -34.19
C HIS A 4 66.05 -43.29 -34.04
N HIS A 5 65.55 -44.33 -33.36
CA HIS A 5 64.54 -44.31 -32.28
C HIS A 5 63.24 -43.51 -32.41
N ALA A 6 62.10 -43.97 -31.92
CA ALA A 6 61.76 -45.22 -31.23
C ALA A 6 60.27 -45.17 -30.88
N PHE A 7 59.67 -46.37 -30.82
CA PHE A 7 58.70 -46.79 -29.80
C PHE A 7 57.27 -46.19 -29.90
N ARG A 8 56.20 -46.95 -29.70
CA ARG A 8 56.03 -48.35 -29.29
C ARG A 8 54.55 -48.73 -29.54
N THR A 9 54.34 -49.94 -30.05
CA THR A 9 53.31 -50.95 -29.69
C THR A 9 51.89 -50.48 -29.32
N ALA A 10 50.84 -50.85 -30.06
CA ALA A 10 50.23 -52.21 -30.14
C ALA A 10 49.56 -52.59 -28.80
N LEU A 11 48.38 -53.20 -28.69
CA LEU A 11 47.33 -53.68 -29.59
C LEU A 11 46.24 -54.23 -28.64
N THR A 12 44.99 -54.31 -29.10
CA THR A 12 43.96 -55.30 -28.71
C THR A 12 43.29 -55.28 -27.33
N ALA A 13 42.03 -54.82 -27.37
CA ALA A 13 40.78 -55.52 -27.00
C ALA A 13 40.68 -56.23 -25.64
N ALA A 14 39.80 -55.72 -24.78
CA ALA A 14 38.96 -56.53 -23.90
C ALA A 14 37.68 -55.75 -23.52
N LEU A 15 36.54 -56.40 -23.71
CA LEU A 15 35.23 -56.03 -23.20
C LEU A 15 35.28 -55.96 -21.67
N ALA A 16 35.10 -54.77 -21.08
CA ALA A 16 34.96 -54.58 -19.65
C ALA A 16 33.54 -54.12 -19.32
N ILE A 17 32.82 -55.00 -18.65
CA ILE A 17 31.61 -54.71 -17.88
C ILE A 17 31.98 -53.64 -16.86
N VAL A 18 31.41 -52.44 -16.97
CA VAL A 18 31.44 -51.45 -15.90
C VAL A 18 30.06 -51.43 -15.25
N LEU A 19 29.99 -52.06 -14.07
CA LEU A 19 29.02 -51.73 -13.03
C LEU A 19 29.09 -50.21 -12.81
N SER A 20 28.12 -49.47 -13.33
CA SER A 20 27.82 -48.15 -12.80
C SER A 20 26.80 -48.37 -11.70
N ALA A 21 27.31 -48.47 -10.46
CA ALA A 21 26.49 -48.39 -9.28
C ALA A 21 25.60 -47.16 -9.41
N SER A 22 24.30 -47.36 -9.32
CA SER A 22 23.36 -46.33 -8.94
C SER A 22 23.78 -45.81 -7.57
N LEU A 23 24.65 -44.80 -7.56
CA LEU A 23 24.71 -43.87 -6.45
C LEU A 23 23.34 -43.22 -6.46
N GLY A 24 22.45 -43.80 -5.66
CA GLY A 24 21.22 -43.14 -5.28
C GLY A 24 21.65 -41.75 -4.83
N SER A 25 21.18 -40.73 -5.55
CA SER A 25 21.04 -39.43 -4.94
C SER A 25 20.33 -39.74 -3.62
N CYS A 26 21.00 -39.51 -2.49
CA CYS A 26 20.28 -39.22 -1.27
C CYS A 26 19.40 -38.03 -1.64
N ALA A 27 18.18 -38.31 -2.08
CA ALA A 27 17.14 -37.30 -2.14
C ALA A 27 17.01 -36.89 -0.69
N GLN A 28 17.68 -35.79 -0.33
CA GLN A 28 17.43 -35.10 0.91
C GLN A 28 15.92 -34.97 0.99
N ALA A 29 15.34 -35.52 2.08
CA ALA A 29 13.94 -35.28 2.37
C ALA A 29 13.71 -33.77 2.21
N PRO A 30 12.67 -33.34 1.47
CA PRO A 30 12.46 -31.93 1.21
C PRO A 30 12.51 -31.19 2.55
N GLY A 31 13.45 -30.26 2.68
CA GLY A 31 13.56 -29.42 3.86
C GLY A 31 12.24 -28.70 4.10
N THR A 32 11.96 -28.33 5.36
CA THR A 32 10.77 -27.52 5.66
C THR A 32 10.98 -26.12 5.12
N ALA A 33 10.08 -25.62 4.27
CA ALA A 33 10.19 -24.30 3.65
C ALA A 33 8.87 -23.54 3.62
N ILE A 34 8.95 -22.21 3.59
CA ILE A 34 7.84 -21.32 3.29
C ILE A 34 8.08 -20.62 1.97
N GLN A 35 7.05 -20.58 1.15
CA GLN A 35 6.93 -19.77 -0.06
C GLN A 35 6.07 -18.55 0.25
N LEU A 36 6.69 -17.37 0.27
CA LEU A 36 5.99 -16.10 0.37
C LEU A 36 5.47 -15.71 -1.01
N VAL A 37 4.15 -15.64 -1.13
CA VAL A 37 3.46 -15.19 -2.35
C VAL A 37 3.08 -13.74 -2.13
N LEU A 38 3.79 -12.82 -2.78
CA LEU A 38 3.50 -11.39 -2.68
C LEU A 38 2.20 -11.08 -3.43
N THR A 39 1.22 -10.52 -2.72
CA THR A 39 -0.08 -10.16 -3.26
C THR A 39 -0.25 -8.65 -3.21
N VAL A 40 -0.59 -8.04 -4.34
CA VAL A 40 -0.75 -6.60 -4.47
C VAL A 40 -2.23 -6.23 -4.37
N THR A 41 -2.54 -5.09 -3.75
CA THR A 41 -3.87 -4.50 -3.75
C THR A 41 -3.93 -3.47 -4.88
N PRO A 42 -4.58 -3.76 -6.02
CA PRO A 42 -4.48 -2.93 -7.23
C PRO A 42 -4.94 -1.48 -7.02
N ASP A 43 -5.88 -1.27 -6.09
CA ASP A 43 -6.41 0.04 -5.73
C ASP A 43 -5.35 0.93 -5.06
N ILE A 44 -4.39 0.33 -4.35
CA ILE A 44 -3.27 1.04 -3.70
C ILE A 44 -2.18 1.33 -4.74
N ALA A 45 -1.69 0.28 -5.39
CA ALA A 45 -0.75 0.38 -6.49
C ALA A 45 -0.92 -0.84 -7.40
N PRO A 46 -0.88 -0.67 -8.73
CA PRO A 46 -0.83 -1.81 -9.64
C PRO A 46 0.51 -2.53 -9.47
N GLU A 47 0.53 -3.84 -9.72
CA GLU A 47 1.74 -4.67 -9.63
C GLU A 47 2.88 -4.15 -10.53
N ALA A 48 2.53 -3.64 -11.72
CA ALA A 48 3.48 -3.01 -12.64
C ALA A 48 4.24 -1.83 -12.00
N ALA A 49 3.56 -0.98 -11.20
CA ALA A 49 4.21 0.15 -10.55
C ALA A 49 5.21 -0.30 -9.46
N ILE A 50 4.96 -1.43 -8.81
CA ILE A 50 5.90 -2.04 -7.86
C ILE A 50 7.12 -2.56 -8.63
N LEU A 51 6.91 -3.31 -9.71
CA LEU A 51 7.97 -3.87 -10.55
C LEU A 51 8.85 -2.79 -11.21
N GLU A 52 8.29 -1.63 -11.52
CA GLU A 52 9.04 -0.47 -12.04
C GLU A 52 9.83 0.28 -10.96
N SER A 53 9.39 0.24 -9.71
CA SER A 53 9.96 1.06 -8.64
C SER A 53 10.94 0.29 -7.76
N VAL A 54 10.71 -1.00 -7.55
CA VAL A 54 11.48 -1.85 -6.65
C VAL A 54 12.57 -2.58 -7.44
N GLU A 55 13.83 -2.36 -7.08
CA GLU A 55 14.97 -3.06 -7.66
C GLU A 55 15.41 -4.26 -6.82
N GLY A 56 15.14 -4.28 -5.51
CA GLY A 56 15.55 -5.37 -4.62
C GLY A 56 14.54 -5.65 -3.53
N LEU A 57 14.56 -6.88 -3.00
CA LEU A 57 13.71 -7.26 -1.87
C LEU A 57 14.57 -7.67 -0.69
N HIS A 58 14.24 -7.13 0.48
CA HIS A 58 14.79 -7.60 1.75
C HIS A 58 13.67 -8.28 2.53
N VAL A 59 13.95 -9.47 3.08
CA VAL A 59 12.99 -10.17 3.95
C VAL A 59 13.57 -10.29 5.33
N VAL A 60 12.86 -9.80 6.34
CA VAL A 60 13.19 -10.03 7.75
C VAL A 60 12.26 -11.11 8.28
N VAL A 61 12.83 -12.14 8.90
CA VAL A 61 12.11 -13.22 9.57
C VAL A 61 12.39 -13.12 11.06
N SER A 62 11.33 -13.05 11.84
CA SER A 62 11.38 -12.91 13.29
C SER A 62 10.40 -13.85 13.99
N SER A 63 10.54 -13.96 15.31
CA SER A 63 9.60 -14.68 16.17
C SER A 63 9.54 -14.00 17.53
N SER A 64 8.37 -14.03 18.19
CA SER A 64 8.20 -13.44 19.53
C SER A 64 9.09 -14.06 20.60
N ASP A 65 9.69 -15.22 20.35
CA ASP A 65 10.64 -15.86 21.28
C ASP A 65 12.08 -15.85 20.73
N GLY A 66 12.33 -15.15 19.63
CA GLY A 66 13.60 -15.13 18.89
C GLY A 66 13.84 -16.39 18.07
N LEU A 67 14.68 -16.33 17.05
CA LEU A 67 14.96 -17.48 16.20
C LEU A 67 15.94 -18.48 16.84
N ALA A 68 15.65 -19.78 16.69
CA ALA A 68 16.46 -20.86 17.23
C ALA A 68 17.55 -21.26 16.23
N ARG A 69 18.79 -21.43 16.73
CA ARG A 69 19.95 -21.92 15.97
C ARG A 69 20.13 -21.22 14.62
N VAL A 70 20.18 -19.90 14.65
CA VAL A 70 20.43 -19.10 13.46
C VAL A 70 21.87 -19.32 13.01
N SER A 71 22.07 -20.12 11.97
CA SER A 71 23.35 -20.20 11.26
C SER A 71 23.27 -19.26 10.05
N VAL A 72 24.34 -18.50 9.78
CA VAL A 72 24.43 -17.52 8.68
C VAL A 72 24.47 -18.20 7.30
N GLU A 73 24.37 -19.53 7.25
CA GLU A 73 24.11 -20.30 6.05
C GLU A 73 22.59 -20.45 5.88
N GLY A 74 22.02 -19.59 5.04
CA GLY A 74 20.61 -19.61 4.67
C GLY A 74 20.25 -20.70 3.65
N PRO A 75 18.99 -20.72 3.19
CA PRO A 75 18.41 -21.76 2.33
C PRO A 75 18.89 -21.81 0.86
N THR A 76 19.80 -20.91 0.47
CA THR A 76 20.45 -20.92 -0.86
C THR A 76 21.82 -20.22 -0.78
N PRO A 77 22.74 -20.39 -1.76
CA PRO A 77 24.17 -20.07 -1.62
C PRO A 77 24.52 -18.58 -1.46
N GLY A 78 23.54 -17.69 -1.31
CA GLY A 78 23.74 -16.26 -1.01
C GLY A 78 23.80 -15.92 0.49
N GLY A 79 23.32 -16.81 1.38
CA GLY A 79 23.29 -16.57 2.83
C GLY A 79 22.25 -15.53 3.29
N GLY A 80 21.89 -15.57 4.57
CA GLY A 80 21.08 -14.54 5.25
C GLY A 80 21.85 -13.96 6.43
N GLU A 81 21.58 -12.72 6.81
CA GLU A 81 22.27 -12.04 7.91
C GLU A 81 21.49 -12.19 9.22
N ALA A 82 22.09 -12.88 10.19
CA ALA A 82 21.54 -13.04 11.54
C ALA A 82 21.87 -11.83 12.42
N GLY A 83 20.88 -11.24 13.07
CA GLY A 83 21.08 -10.11 13.98
C GLY A 83 19.82 -9.69 14.71
N ASP A 84 20.00 -8.93 15.79
CA ASP A 84 18.92 -8.20 16.49
C ASP A 84 18.74 -6.85 15.78
N TRP A 85 17.75 -6.77 14.89
CA TRP A 85 17.57 -5.63 13.99
C TRP A 85 16.66 -4.54 14.58
N ASP A 86 15.75 -4.89 15.48
CA ASP A 86 14.80 -3.97 16.09
C ASP A 86 15.19 -3.58 17.53
N GLY A 87 16.23 -4.19 18.09
CA GLY A 87 16.79 -3.88 19.40
C GLY A 87 15.98 -4.48 20.55
N ASP A 88 15.13 -5.48 20.29
CA ASP A 88 14.33 -6.16 21.30
C ASP A 88 15.10 -7.26 22.07
N GLY A 89 16.36 -7.51 21.68
CA GLY A 89 17.23 -8.51 22.28
C GLY A 89 17.04 -9.92 21.73
N ARG A 90 16.20 -10.09 20.69
CA ARG A 90 15.95 -11.38 20.01
C ARG A 90 16.66 -11.43 18.67
N LEU A 91 16.89 -12.65 18.19
CA LEU A 91 17.56 -12.87 16.93
C LEU A 91 16.55 -12.97 15.79
N ASP A 92 16.83 -12.21 14.73
CA ASP A 92 16.13 -12.24 13.45
C ASP A 92 17.09 -12.65 12.31
N VAL A 93 16.53 -13.00 11.16
CA VAL A 93 17.30 -13.26 9.94
C VAL A 93 16.82 -12.35 8.82
N ARG A 94 17.78 -11.68 8.17
CA ARG A 94 17.55 -10.87 6.98
C ARG A 94 18.03 -11.58 5.73
N PHE A 95 17.16 -11.74 4.75
CA PHE A 95 17.49 -12.26 3.43
C PHE A 95 17.54 -11.11 2.42
N HIS A 96 18.57 -11.11 1.58
CA HIS A 96 18.68 -10.22 0.44
C HIS A 96 18.30 -11.00 -0.82
N ALA A 97 17.16 -10.68 -1.42
CA ALA A 97 16.84 -11.21 -2.72
C ALA A 97 17.75 -10.55 -3.77
N PRO A 98 18.16 -11.28 -4.82
CA PRO A 98 18.84 -10.67 -5.95
C PRO A 98 17.98 -9.57 -6.58
N PRO A 99 18.60 -8.61 -7.28
CA PRO A 99 17.84 -7.56 -7.94
C PRO A 99 16.76 -8.14 -8.87
N LEU A 100 15.59 -7.52 -8.88
CA LEU A 100 14.49 -7.92 -9.75
C LEU A 100 14.90 -7.65 -11.21
N PRO A 101 15.03 -8.69 -12.07
CA PRO A 101 15.39 -8.48 -13.46
C PRO A 101 14.37 -7.60 -14.18
N PRO A 102 14.82 -6.73 -15.12
CA PRO A 102 13.93 -5.87 -15.87
C PRO A 102 12.99 -6.69 -16.75
N GLY A 103 11.74 -6.23 -16.89
CA GLY A 103 10.74 -6.87 -17.74
C GLY A 103 10.01 -8.06 -17.11
N MET A 104 10.07 -8.24 -15.79
CA MET A 104 9.17 -9.18 -15.11
C MET A 104 7.71 -8.72 -15.24
N GLU A 105 6.82 -9.68 -15.50
CA GLU A 105 5.37 -9.45 -15.55
C GLU A 105 4.69 -9.68 -14.20
N LYS A 106 5.37 -10.36 -13.27
CA LYS A 106 4.86 -10.72 -11.94
C LYS A 106 5.94 -10.66 -10.88
N LEU A 107 5.54 -10.38 -9.65
CA LEU A 107 6.39 -10.45 -8.48
C LEU A 107 6.87 -11.89 -8.23
N PRO A 108 8.13 -12.07 -7.79
CA PRO A 108 8.67 -13.39 -7.51
C PRO A 108 8.02 -14.01 -6.27
N VAL A 109 7.91 -15.33 -6.27
CA VAL A 109 7.65 -16.11 -5.05
C VAL A 109 8.98 -16.28 -4.32
N LEU A 110 9.04 -15.89 -3.05
CA LEU A 110 10.26 -15.98 -2.25
C LEU A 110 10.22 -17.26 -1.42
N GLN A 111 11.24 -18.13 -1.56
CA GLN A 111 11.34 -19.34 -0.76
C GLN A 111 12.34 -19.16 0.40
N ILE A 112 11.93 -19.56 1.59
CA ILE A 112 12.73 -19.51 2.82
C ILE A 112 12.68 -20.89 3.48
N ASP A 113 13.83 -21.58 3.57
CA ASP A 113 13.88 -22.81 4.37
C ASP A 113 13.96 -22.44 5.85
N LEU A 114 13.18 -23.15 6.67
CA LEU A 114 12.98 -22.79 8.07
C LEU A 114 13.89 -23.56 9.02
N GLU A 115 14.54 -24.63 8.55
CA GLU A 115 15.37 -25.52 9.37
C GLU A 115 14.75 -25.86 10.74
N SER A 116 15.43 -25.51 11.85
CA SER A 116 14.95 -25.72 13.23
C SER A 116 13.86 -24.75 13.68
N ASN A 117 13.52 -23.75 12.86
CA ASN A 117 12.42 -22.81 13.10
C ASN A 117 11.10 -23.26 12.48
N ALA A 118 11.07 -24.44 11.85
CA ALA A 118 9.84 -25.08 11.43
C ALA A 118 8.85 -25.27 12.60
N ALA A 119 7.56 -25.26 12.29
CA ALA A 119 6.43 -25.34 13.22
C ALA A 119 6.34 -24.21 14.28
N ARG A 120 7.24 -23.22 14.24
CA ARG A 120 7.17 -22.03 15.11
C ARG A 120 6.31 -20.94 14.47
N PRO A 121 5.61 -20.12 15.28
CA PRO A 121 5.04 -18.87 14.79
C PRO A 121 6.16 -17.92 14.37
N LEU A 122 6.16 -17.59 13.08
CA LEU A 122 7.12 -16.68 12.46
C LEU A 122 6.38 -15.46 11.90
N THR A 123 7.05 -14.32 11.95
CA THR A 123 6.63 -13.10 11.26
C THR A 123 7.60 -12.83 10.13
N PHE A 124 7.04 -12.52 8.96
CA PHE A 124 7.75 -12.23 7.73
C PHE A 124 7.46 -10.79 7.36
N GLN A 125 8.50 -9.96 7.28
CA GLN A 125 8.43 -8.61 6.77
C GLN A 125 9.21 -8.52 5.47
N VAL A 126 8.56 -8.05 4.41
CA VAL A 126 9.15 -7.90 3.08
C VAL A 126 9.24 -6.41 2.76
N PHE A 127 10.45 -5.96 2.44
CA PHE A 127 10.78 -4.58 2.09
C PHE A 127 11.23 -4.51 0.64
N GLY A 128 10.55 -3.71 -0.18
CA GLY A 128 10.97 -3.41 -1.53
C GLY A 128 11.84 -2.17 -1.56
N LEU A 129 13.09 -2.30 -1.98
CA LEU A 129 14.07 -1.22 -2.05
C LEU A 129 14.15 -0.65 -3.45
N GLY A 130 14.31 0.67 -3.53
CA GLY A 130 14.56 1.37 -4.78
C GLY A 130 16.02 1.35 -5.21
N PRO A 131 16.32 1.95 -6.38
CA PRO A 131 17.68 2.02 -6.90
C PRO A 131 18.65 2.68 -5.94
N GLY A 132 19.76 2.00 -5.64
CA GLY A 132 20.81 2.51 -4.76
C GLY A 132 20.43 2.63 -3.28
N SER A 133 19.24 2.18 -2.86
CA SER A 133 18.87 2.12 -1.45
C SER A 133 19.31 0.81 -0.82
N SER A 134 19.88 0.89 0.38
CA SER A 134 20.25 -0.27 1.20
C SER A 134 19.59 -0.24 2.57
N THR A 135 18.78 0.79 2.87
CA THR A 135 18.19 0.98 4.20
C THR A 135 16.71 0.61 4.19
N LEU A 136 16.28 -0.17 5.19
CA LEU A 136 14.89 -0.61 5.30
C LEU A 136 13.92 0.56 5.56
N THR A 137 14.41 1.64 6.18
CA THR A 137 13.65 2.88 6.44
C THR A 137 13.22 3.60 5.17
N GLU A 138 13.99 3.44 4.08
CA GLU A 138 13.74 4.01 2.76
C GLU A 138 13.03 3.04 1.82
N ALA A 139 12.58 1.88 2.33
CA ALA A 139 11.82 0.95 1.52
C ALA A 139 10.66 1.65 0.82
N LEU A 140 10.48 1.37 -0.47
CA LEU A 140 9.43 1.90 -1.33
C LEU A 140 8.16 1.08 -1.19
N ALA A 141 8.27 -0.23 -0.91
CA ALA A 141 7.15 -1.13 -0.70
C ALA A 141 7.33 -1.90 0.60
N LEU A 142 6.21 -2.25 1.23
CA LEU A 142 6.19 -3.04 2.46
C LEU A 142 5.12 -4.13 2.35
N GLY A 143 5.42 -5.27 2.94
CA GLY A 143 4.44 -6.31 3.22
C GLY A 143 4.79 -7.07 4.48
N SER A 144 3.75 -7.57 5.14
CA SER A 144 3.90 -8.34 6.37
C SER A 144 2.91 -9.50 6.41
N ALA A 145 3.35 -10.64 6.90
CA ALA A 145 2.51 -11.78 7.20
C ALA A 145 3.07 -12.55 8.38
N SER A 146 2.21 -13.28 9.08
CA SER A 146 2.61 -14.24 10.09
C SER A 146 2.16 -15.63 9.68
N GLY A 147 2.98 -16.64 9.98
CA GLY A 147 2.68 -18.01 9.61
C GLY A 147 3.63 -19.01 10.27
N SER A 148 3.27 -20.28 10.16
CA SER A 148 4.13 -21.39 10.53
C SER A 148 4.00 -22.48 9.47
N CYS A 149 5.00 -23.34 9.35
CA CYS A 149 4.94 -24.48 8.44
C CYS A 149 5.23 -25.77 9.19
N PRO A 150 4.38 -26.81 9.08
CA PRO A 150 4.67 -28.11 9.65
C PRO A 150 5.99 -28.68 9.11
N LEU A 151 6.65 -29.50 9.93
CA LEU A 151 7.90 -30.15 9.54
C LEU A 151 7.74 -30.97 8.25
N SER A 152 8.77 -30.92 7.39
CA SER A 152 8.86 -31.64 6.10
C SER A 152 7.78 -31.24 5.08
N GLN A 153 7.30 -29.99 5.15
CA GLN A 153 6.35 -29.43 4.20
C GLN A 153 6.87 -28.14 3.56
N VAL A 154 6.28 -27.81 2.41
CA VAL A 154 6.41 -26.50 1.76
C VAL A 154 5.06 -25.79 1.89
N CYS A 155 5.03 -24.68 2.62
CA CYS A 155 3.80 -23.93 2.88
C CYS A 155 3.77 -22.63 2.09
N GLN A 156 2.61 -22.24 1.59
CA GLN A 156 2.43 -20.92 0.95
C GLN A 156 1.81 -19.94 1.93
N VAL A 157 2.40 -18.75 2.01
CA VAL A 157 1.90 -17.63 2.82
C VAL A 157 1.70 -16.43 1.91
N GLY A 158 0.48 -15.92 1.83
CA GLY A 158 0.18 -14.68 1.12
C GLY A 158 0.69 -13.48 1.92
N VAL A 159 1.46 -12.61 1.28
CA VAL A 159 1.99 -11.38 1.88
C VAL A 159 1.43 -10.17 1.14
N PRO A 160 0.49 -9.40 1.74
CA PRO A 160 0.04 -8.13 1.17
C PRO A 160 1.24 -7.19 1.01
N PHE A 161 1.64 -6.89 -0.22
CA PHE A 161 2.86 -6.15 -0.55
C PHE A 161 2.53 -4.99 -1.48
N ASN A 162 2.64 -3.76 -0.98
CA ASN A 162 2.23 -2.56 -1.71
C ASN A 162 3.25 -1.43 -1.57
N LEU A 163 3.26 -0.51 -2.54
CA LEU A 163 4.02 0.73 -2.41
C LEU A 163 3.56 1.51 -1.18
N ARG A 164 4.50 2.09 -0.46
CA ARG A 164 4.21 3.00 0.64
C ARG A 164 3.52 4.24 0.08
N PRO A 165 2.56 4.82 0.82
CA PRO A 165 1.88 6.04 0.41
C PRO A 165 2.84 7.13 -0.04
N SER A 166 3.96 7.33 0.66
CA SER A 166 4.95 8.39 0.37
C SER A 166 5.59 8.31 -1.02
N VAL A 167 5.57 7.15 -1.68
CA VAL A 167 6.25 6.94 -2.98
C VAL A 167 5.30 6.55 -4.11
N ALA A 168 4.03 6.30 -3.77
CA ALA A 168 2.97 6.06 -4.76
C ALA A 168 2.59 7.35 -5.49
N ALA A 169 2.10 7.21 -6.72
CA ALA A 169 1.49 8.32 -7.45
C ALA A 169 0.24 8.83 -6.70
N PRO A 170 -0.02 10.15 -6.69
CA PRO A 170 -1.21 10.69 -6.06
C PRO A 170 -2.47 10.26 -6.81
N ARG A 171 -3.46 9.82 -6.04
CA ARG A 171 -4.80 9.41 -6.47
C ARG A 171 -5.83 10.07 -5.58
N VAL A 172 -6.96 10.49 -6.12
CA VAL A 172 -8.10 10.85 -5.26
C VAL A 172 -8.70 9.53 -4.77
N ILE A 173 -8.67 9.35 -3.45
CA ILE A 173 -9.22 8.16 -2.79
C ILE A 173 -10.60 8.45 -2.19
N LEU A 174 -10.94 9.73 -2.02
CA LEU A 174 -12.17 10.13 -1.37
C LEU A 174 -12.53 11.58 -1.65
N VAL A 175 -13.82 11.88 -1.72
CA VAL A 175 -14.38 13.23 -1.84
C VAL A 175 -15.52 13.43 -0.88
N THR A 176 -15.80 14.69 -0.55
CA THR A 176 -17.00 15.08 0.19
C THR A 176 -17.53 16.39 -0.39
N PRO A 177 -18.79 16.42 -0.86
CA PRO A 177 -19.78 15.34 -0.84
C PRO A 177 -19.41 14.16 -1.77
N PRO A 178 -19.86 12.93 -1.47
CA PRO A 178 -19.60 11.78 -2.33
C PRO A 178 -20.44 11.81 -3.61
N GLU A 179 -19.93 11.18 -4.67
CA GLU A 179 -20.69 10.99 -5.91
C GLU A 179 -21.93 10.13 -5.70
N GLY A 180 -23.05 10.55 -6.30
CA GLY A 180 -24.35 9.88 -6.13
C GLY A 180 -24.94 9.99 -4.72
N GLY A 181 -24.32 10.77 -3.83
CA GLY A 181 -24.84 11.05 -2.50
C GLY A 181 -26.07 11.96 -2.52
N GLU A 182 -26.66 12.13 -1.33
CA GLU A 182 -27.78 13.06 -1.14
C GLU A 182 -27.38 14.49 -1.53
N PRO A 183 -28.28 15.28 -2.14
CA PRO A 183 -27.94 16.65 -2.48
C PRO A 183 -27.65 17.47 -1.22
N VAL A 184 -26.67 18.36 -1.32
CA VAL A 184 -26.21 19.19 -0.21
C VAL A 184 -26.84 20.56 -0.27
N ALA A 185 -26.95 21.21 0.89
CA ALA A 185 -27.37 22.60 0.95
C ALA A 185 -26.43 23.50 0.13
N ASN A 186 -26.98 24.45 -0.62
CA ASN A 186 -26.17 25.35 -1.45
C ASN A 186 -25.37 26.39 -0.63
N ASN A 187 -25.60 26.50 0.68
CA ASN A 187 -24.81 27.32 1.60
C ASN A 187 -23.72 26.52 2.35
N ILE A 188 -23.26 25.39 1.81
CA ILE A 188 -22.03 24.75 2.30
C ILE A 188 -20.84 25.72 2.17
N VAL A 189 -19.93 25.68 3.14
CA VAL A 189 -18.77 26.59 3.15
C VAL A 189 -17.51 25.97 2.53
N ALA A 190 -17.51 24.65 2.32
CA ALA A 190 -16.40 23.96 1.70
C ALA A 190 -16.83 22.60 1.12
N VAL A 191 -16.04 22.11 0.16
CA VAL A 191 -15.99 20.69 -0.23
C VAL A 191 -14.57 20.16 -0.06
N SER A 192 -14.36 18.84 -0.07
CA SER A 192 -13.03 18.26 0.15
C SER A 192 -12.72 17.06 -0.73
N ALA A 193 -11.43 16.81 -0.92
CA ALA A 193 -10.88 15.61 -1.52
C ALA A 193 -9.65 15.13 -0.74
N ILE A 194 -9.48 13.81 -0.58
CA ILE A 194 -8.31 13.20 0.04
C ILE A 194 -7.50 12.46 -1.01
N LEU A 195 -6.19 12.68 -0.97
CA LEU A 195 -5.22 12.06 -1.85
C LEU A 195 -4.56 10.85 -1.18
N SER A 196 -4.17 9.84 -1.97
CA SER A 196 -3.47 8.63 -1.51
C SER A 196 -2.11 8.91 -0.86
N THR A 197 -1.51 10.06 -1.14
CA THR A 197 -0.16 10.48 -0.73
C THR A 197 -0.11 11.99 -0.44
N THR A 198 1.08 12.47 -0.07
CA THR A 198 1.37 13.90 0.09
C THR A 198 1.73 14.54 -1.25
N VAL A 199 1.20 15.74 -1.49
CA VAL A 199 1.45 16.52 -2.73
C VAL A 199 2.02 17.89 -2.45
N THR A 200 2.63 18.49 -3.47
CA THR A 200 3.12 19.87 -3.36
C THR A 200 1.93 20.85 -3.35
N PRO A 201 1.86 21.80 -2.40
CA PRO A 201 0.74 22.74 -2.32
C PRO A 201 0.55 23.59 -3.58
N GLU A 202 1.65 23.89 -4.28
CA GLU A 202 1.61 24.63 -5.55
C GLU A 202 0.88 23.86 -6.64
N SER A 203 1.27 22.60 -6.90
CA SER A 203 0.59 21.77 -7.90
C SER A 203 -0.88 21.53 -7.57
N ALA A 204 -1.21 21.34 -6.30
CA ALA A 204 -2.58 21.17 -5.84
C ALA A 204 -3.46 22.38 -6.15
N ARG A 205 -2.98 23.59 -5.87
CA ARG A 205 -3.73 24.83 -6.14
C ARG A 205 -3.90 25.10 -7.64
N SER A 206 -2.95 24.69 -8.47
CA SER A 206 -3.01 24.89 -9.92
C SER A 206 -3.87 23.85 -10.65
N HIS A 207 -4.10 22.68 -10.05
CA HIS A 207 -4.72 21.55 -10.74
C HIS A 207 -5.95 20.96 -10.04
N ALA A 208 -6.38 21.50 -8.90
CA ALA A 208 -7.64 21.14 -8.27
C ALA A 208 -8.66 22.28 -8.36
N ARG A 209 -9.89 21.97 -8.75
CA ARG A 209 -10.97 22.97 -8.92
C ARG A 209 -12.35 22.37 -8.68
N VAL A 210 -13.33 23.24 -8.48
CA VAL A 210 -14.76 22.90 -8.50
C VAL A 210 -15.40 23.62 -9.68
N LEU A 211 -16.16 22.88 -10.47
CA LEU A 211 -16.93 23.39 -11.60
C LEU A 211 -18.40 23.50 -11.21
N GLY A 212 -19.04 24.60 -11.60
CA GLY A 212 -20.46 24.83 -11.46
C GLY A 212 -21.30 24.08 -12.52
N PRO A 213 -22.64 24.21 -12.46
CA PRO A 213 -23.55 23.52 -13.37
C PRO A 213 -23.40 23.92 -14.84
N ASP A 214 -22.90 25.12 -15.11
CA ASP A 214 -22.58 25.65 -16.43
C ASP A 214 -21.18 25.25 -16.94
N GLY A 215 -20.40 24.54 -16.10
CA GLY A 215 -19.00 24.18 -16.36
C GLY A 215 -18.00 25.28 -16.03
N GLY A 216 -18.45 26.43 -15.52
CA GLY A 216 -17.58 27.52 -15.04
C GLY A 216 -16.83 27.14 -13.76
N VAL A 217 -15.66 27.72 -13.55
CA VAL A 217 -14.90 27.49 -12.31
C VAL A 217 -15.54 28.29 -11.17
N VAL A 218 -15.89 27.61 -10.08
CA VAL A 218 -16.43 28.24 -8.86
C VAL A 218 -15.34 29.07 -8.18
N SER A 219 -15.69 30.27 -7.68
CA SER A 219 -14.77 31.09 -6.87
C SER A 219 -14.52 30.42 -5.53
N LEU A 220 -13.28 30.04 -5.29
CA LEU A 220 -12.87 29.29 -4.11
C LEU A 220 -11.38 29.47 -3.80
N GLN A 221 -11.01 29.11 -2.57
CA GLN A 221 -9.63 28.91 -2.16
C GLN A 221 -9.34 27.42 -1.95
N VAL A 222 -8.25 26.91 -2.55
CA VAL A 222 -7.75 25.55 -2.28
C VAL A 222 -6.77 25.59 -1.09
N ILE A 223 -7.23 25.08 0.05
CA ILE A 223 -6.42 24.83 1.24
C ILE A 223 -5.84 23.42 1.14
N VAL A 224 -4.53 23.32 1.38
CA VAL A 224 -3.78 22.06 1.32
C VAL A 224 -3.30 21.74 2.71
N SER A 225 -3.81 20.66 3.28
CA SER A 225 -3.49 20.21 4.64
C SER A 225 -2.90 18.81 4.60
N GLU A 226 -1.94 18.54 5.47
CA GLU A 226 -1.48 17.18 5.71
C GLU A 226 -2.33 16.53 6.80
N VAL A 227 -2.75 15.31 6.54
CA VAL A 227 -3.55 14.49 7.44
C VAL A 227 -2.83 13.17 7.70
N ALA A 228 -2.75 12.78 8.96
CA ALA A 228 -2.13 11.54 9.41
C ALA A 228 -3.19 10.47 9.66
N PHE A 229 -3.00 9.30 9.07
CA PHE A 229 -3.85 8.12 9.24
C PHE A 229 -3.05 7.06 9.99
N VAL A 230 -3.62 6.50 11.05
CA VAL A 230 -3.01 5.35 11.73
C VAL A 230 -3.69 4.09 11.22
N LEU A 231 -2.97 3.29 10.43
CA LEU A 231 -3.45 2.01 9.91
C LEU A 231 -2.51 0.90 10.38
N GLY A 232 -3.04 -0.06 11.16
CA GLY A 232 -2.27 -1.22 11.60
C GLY A 232 -1.03 -0.90 12.45
N GLY A 233 -0.99 0.26 13.12
CA GLY A 233 0.16 0.71 13.92
C GLY A 233 1.17 1.60 13.15
N GLU A 234 0.98 1.80 11.84
CA GLU A 234 1.78 2.75 11.06
C GLU A 234 1.04 4.07 10.85
N THR A 235 1.77 5.19 10.92
CA THR A 235 1.23 6.51 10.58
C THR A 235 1.51 6.84 9.11
N ALA A 236 0.48 6.79 8.28
CA ALA A 236 0.52 7.22 6.88
C ALA A 236 0.14 8.71 6.76
N ARG A 237 0.97 9.51 6.11
CA ARG A 237 0.69 10.92 5.81
C ARG A 237 0.07 11.04 4.43
N ARG A 238 -1.00 11.83 4.32
CA ARG A 238 -1.73 12.10 3.08
C ARG A 238 -2.07 13.58 2.98
N THR A 239 -2.46 14.03 1.79
CA THR A 239 -2.97 15.39 1.60
C THR A 239 -4.50 15.41 1.55
N GLN A 240 -5.08 16.33 2.31
CA GLN A 240 -6.46 16.77 2.15
C GLN A 240 -6.48 18.10 1.40
N LEU A 241 -7.28 18.15 0.35
CA LEU A 241 -7.67 19.36 -0.35
C LEU A 241 -8.99 19.83 0.21
N THR A 242 -9.05 21.05 0.71
CA THR A 242 -10.29 21.72 1.10
C THR A 242 -10.53 22.88 0.16
N PHE A 243 -11.63 22.80 -0.59
CA PHE A 243 -12.11 23.83 -1.49
C PHE A 243 -13.03 24.75 -0.71
N GLN A 244 -12.48 25.78 -0.09
CA GLN A 244 -13.24 26.76 0.67
C GLN A 244 -13.97 27.70 -0.29
N LEU A 245 -15.29 27.78 -0.16
CA LEU A 245 -16.15 28.53 -1.07
C LEU A 245 -16.23 30.00 -0.64
N ASP A 246 -16.09 30.92 -1.60
CA ASP A 246 -16.18 32.36 -1.33
C ASP A 246 -17.64 32.84 -1.21
N SER A 247 -18.57 32.08 -1.80
CA SER A 247 -19.99 32.37 -1.85
C SER A 247 -20.81 31.06 -1.87
N PRO A 248 -22.11 31.12 -1.52
CA PRO A 248 -23.00 29.98 -1.72
C PRO A 248 -22.94 29.45 -3.16
N LEU A 249 -23.08 28.14 -3.31
CA LEU A 249 -23.15 27.48 -4.60
C LEU A 249 -24.46 27.83 -5.32
N GLU A 250 -24.40 27.80 -6.65
CA GLU A 250 -25.62 27.78 -7.43
C GLU A 250 -26.36 26.45 -7.21
N PRO A 251 -27.69 26.40 -7.26
CA PRO A 251 -28.40 25.12 -7.26
C PRO A 251 -28.08 24.32 -8.54
N GLY A 252 -27.77 23.03 -8.40
CA GLY A 252 -27.48 22.14 -9.53
C GLY A 252 -26.27 21.24 -9.31
N THR A 253 -25.89 20.52 -10.37
CA THR A 253 -24.77 19.59 -10.34
C THR A 253 -23.43 20.31 -10.46
N HIS A 254 -22.56 20.07 -9.50
CA HIS A 254 -21.19 20.56 -9.45
C HIS A 254 -20.22 19.40 -9.65
N THR A 255 -19.00 19.71 -10.09
CA THR A 255 -17.95 18.70 -10.30
C THR A 255 -16.69 19.09 -9.54
N ILE A 256 -16.18 18.21 -8.68
CA ILE A 256 -14.83 18.30 -8.14
C ILE A 256 -13.89 17.70 -9.19
N GLU A 257 -12.89 18.47 -9.60
CA GLU A 257 -11.90 18.04 -10.59
C GLU A 257 -10.47 18.14 -10.04
N VAL A 258 -9.69 17.07 -10.21
CA VAL A 258 -8.25 17.02 -9.92
C VAL A 258 -7.53 16.55 -11.18
N GLY A 259 -6.68 17.42 -11.72
CA GLY A 259 -6.04 17.22 -13.02
C GLY A 259 -4.66 16.53 -12.96
N PRO A 260 -4.15 16.08 -14.13
CA PRO A 260 -2.91 15.30 -14.27
C PRO A 260 -1.63 16.05 -13.90
N GLY A 261 -1.69 17.38 -13.80
CA GLY A 261 -0.56 18.21 -13.39
C GLY A 261 -0.25 18.18 -11.88
N LEU A 262 -1.07 17.53 -11.07
CA LEU A 262 -0.82 17.37 -9.64
C LEU A 262 0.43 16.48 -9.41
N VAL A 263 1.31 16.88 -8.49
CA VAL A 263 2.61 16.21 -8.24
C VAL A 263 2.78 15.90 -6.75
N SER A 264 3.19 14.68 -6.45
CA SER A 264 3.57 14.27 -5.08
C SER A 264 4.78 15.05 -4.58
N THR A 265 5.00 15.06 -3.27
CA THR A 265 6.24 15.61 -2.68
C THR A 265 7.50 14.87 -3.15
N THR A 266 7.34 13.64 -3.63
CA THR A 266 8.38 12.78 -4.22
C THR A 266 8.50 12.90 -5.74
N GLY A 267 7.76 13.81 -6.37
CA GLY A 267 7.87 14.10 -7.81
C GLY A 267 7.07 13.17 -8.72
N LYS A 268 6.22 12.29 -8.18
CA LYS A 268 5.34 11.43 -8.97
C LYS A 268 4.12 12.22 -9.45
N ARG A 269 3.75 12.04 -10.71
CA ARG A 269 2.56 12.68 -11.32
C ARG A 269 1.29 11.94 -10.93
N PHE A 270 0.19 12.68 -10.91
CA PHE A 270 -1.15 12.16 -10.69
C PHE A 270 -1.50 11.03 -11.65
N ASP A 271 -2.13 9.99 -11.09
CA ASP A 271 -2.48 8.78 -11.80
C ASP A 271 -3.70 8.15 -11.14
N GLN A 272 -4.91 8.50 -11.60
CA GLN A 272 -6.16 7.95 -11.07
C GLN A 272 -6.40 6.49 -11.52
N SER A 273 -5.86 6.09 -12.67
CA SER A 273 -6.02 4.76 -13.25
C SER A 273 -4.70 4.23 -13.81
N PRO A 274 -4.21 3.07 -13.33
CA PRO A 274 -3.02 2.40 -13.86
C PRO A 274 -2.97 2.24 -15.38
N ALA A 275 -4.14 2.13 -16.03
CA ALA A 275 -4.24 1.88 -17.46
C ALA A 275 -4.04 3.13 -18.33
N THR A 276 -4.17 4.33 -17.75
CA THR A 276 -4.13 5.62 -18.45
C THR A 276 -3.23 6.63 -17.74
N ALA A 277 -2.16 6.13 -17.10
CA ALA A 277 -1.25 6.90 -16.26
C ALA A 277 -0.74 8.17 -16.97
N ALA A 278 -0.77 9.30 -16.25
CA ALA A 278 -0.32 10.65 -16.64
C ALA A 278 -1.25 11.51 -17.53
N GLU A 279 -2.38 11.00 -18.02
CA GLU A 279 -3.39 11.80 -18.74
C GLU A 279 -4.71 11.94 -17.96
N ASP A 280 -4.82 11.26 -16.83
CA ASP A 280 -6.09 11.09 -16.15
C ASP A 280 -6.51 12.34 -15.35
N VAL A 281 -7.80 12.66 -15.44
CA VAL A 281 -8.45 13.72 -14.68
C VAL A 281 -9.47 13.04 -13.79
N PHE A 282 -9.30 13.16 -12.48
CA PHE A 282 -10.36 12.72 -11.58
C PHE A 282 -11.53 13.70 -11.62
N ARG A 283 -12.74 13.17 -11.73
CA ARG A 283 -13.99 13.92 -11.69
C ARG A 283 -14.96 13.20 -10.77
N SER A 284 -15.58 13.97 -9.87
CA SER A 284 -16.66 13.49 -9.01
C SER A 284 -17.76 14.54 -8.98
N THR A 285 -18.99 14.10 -9.22
CA THR A 285 -20.15 15.00 -9.23
C THR A 285 -20.86 15.05 -7.89
N PHE A 286 -21.44 16.19 -7.53
CA PHE A 286 -22.35 16.33 -6.39
C PHE A 286 -23.45 17.34 -6.72
N THR A 287 -24.60 17.29 -6.04
CA THR A 287 -25.72 18.20 -6.31
C THR A 287 -25.91 19.17 -5.16
N ALA A 288 -25.94 20.48 -5.45
CA ALA A 288 -26.34 21.51 -4.51
C ALA A 288 -27.83 21.85 -4.67
N MET A 289 -28.57 21.94 -3.57
CA MET A 289 -29.98 22.31 -3.53
C MET A 289 -30.18 23.67 -2.86
N SER A 290 -31.12 24.45 -3.37
CA SER A 290 -31.47 25.73 -2.76
C SER A 290 -32.13 25.51 -1.40
N VAL A 291 -31.55 26.06 -0.34
CA VAL A 291 -32.23 26.13 0.96
C VAL A 291 -33.04 27.43 1.02
N LEU A 292 -34.37 27.32 1.09
CA LEU A 292 -35.30 28.48 1.10
C LEU A 292 -35.48 29.09 2.51
N ASN A 293 -34.68 28.67 3.50
CA ASN A 293 -34.99 28.87 4.91
C ASN A 293 -33.87 29.66 5.58
N THR A 294 -34.15 30.90 5.99
CA THR A 294 -33.20 31.80 6.66
C THR A 294 -32.87 31.44 8.12
N ASN A 295 -33.39 30.33 8.68
CA ASN A 295 -33.34 30.09 10.14
C ASN A 295 -33.00 28.65 10.59
N GLY A 296 -32.26 27.85 9.80
CA GLY A 296 -31.73 26.58 10.31
C GLY A 296 -30.99 25.80 9.25
N CYS A 297 -29.79 25.32 9.57
CA CYS A 297 -29.05 24.47 8.64
C CYS A 297 -29.68 23.08 8.61
N ASP A 298 -30.05 22.64 7.41
CA ASP A 298 -30.32 21.24 7.13
C ASP A 298 -29.07 20.65 6.47
N CYS A 299 -28.14 20.18 7.29
CA CYS A 299 -26.85 19.65 6.82
C CYS A 299 -26.93 18.13 6.65
N VAL A 300 -26.42 17.65 5.52
CA VAL A 300 -26.29 16.21 5.27
C VAL A 300 -25.17 15.60 6.13
N PRO A 301 -25.15 14.27 6.32
CA PRO A 301 -24.09 13.59 7.06
C PRO A 301 -22.68 14.00 6.60
N GLY A 302 -21.78 14.25 7.55
CA GLY A 302 -20.42 14.76 7.29
C GLY A 302 -20.31 16.30 7.31
N TYR A 303 -21.43 17.02 7.44
CA TYR A 303 -21.48 18.46 7.66
C TYR A 303 -22.29 18.80 8.92
N SER A 304 -21.78 19.72 9.73
CA SER A 304 -22.47 20.31 10.88
C SER A 304 -22.88 21.76 10.60
N CYS A 305 -23.96 22.21 11.24
CA CYS A 305 -24.36 23.62 11.18
C CYS A 305 -23.35 24.48 11.92
N ASN A 306 -22.67 25.38 11.20
CA ASN A 306 -21.94 26.46 11.82
C ASN A 306 -22.91 27.63 12.04
N GLU A 307 -23.47 27.72 13.25
CA GLU A 307 -24.42 28.77 13.62
C GLU A 307 -23.81 30.19 13.53
N LEU A 308 -22.47 30.31 13.64
CA LEU A 308 -21.76 31.58 13.56
C LEU A 308 -21.64 32.09 12.12
N LEU A 309 -21.49 31.18 11.16
CA LEU A 309 -21.33 31.48 9.74
C LEU A 309 -22.63 31.31 8.93
N GLY A 310 -23.69 30.77 9.54
CA GLY A 310 -24.98 30.55 8.87
C GLY A 310 -24.90 29.55 7.72
N GLY A 311 -24.06 28.51 7.86
CA GLY A 311 -23.78 27.54 6.79
C GLY A 311 -23.38 26.16 7.29
N CYS A 312 -23.42 25.17 6.40
CA CYS A 312 -22.98 23.82 6.68
C CYS A 312 -21.46 23.72 6.50
N GLU A 313 -20.73 23.38 7.55
CA GLU A 313 -19.29 23.12 7.52
C GLU A 313 -19.01 21.64 7.70
N PRO A 314 -17.88 21.11 7.18
CA PRO A 314 -17.49 19.73 7.46
C PRO A 314 -17.43 19.48 8.97
N GLU A 315 -18.03 18.39 9.44
CA GLU A 315 -18.22 18.10 10.86
C GLU A 315 -16.88 17.94 11.61
N ARG A 316 -16.65 18.75 12.66
CA ARG A 316 -15.38 18.79 13.44
C ARG A 316 -15.49 18.21 14.86
N SER A 317 -16.55 17.49 15.19
CA SER A 317 -17.00 17.13 16.56
C SER A 317 -16.10 16.21 17.39
N CYS A 318 -14.93 15.81 16.89
CA CYS A 318 -13.98 14.96 17.60
C CYS A 318 -12.70 15.79 17.91
N PRO A 319 -12.01 15.55 19.06
CA PRO A 319 -10.80 16.31 19.42
C PRO A 319 -9.67 16.21 18.36
N ALA A 320 -9.77 15.20 17.49
CA ALA A 320 -9.17 15.19 16.17
C ALA A 320 -10.29 15.28 15.11
N THR A 321 -10.16 16.17 14.13
CA THR A 321 -11.03 16.20 12.94
C THR A 321 -11.06 14.82 12.30
N CYS A 322 -12.23 14.17 12.30
CA CYS A 322 -12.36 12.88 11.65
C CYS A 322 -12.08 13.03 10.17
N VAL A 323 -11.10 12.25 9.71
CA VAL A 323 -10.76 12.16 8.30
C VAL A 323 -11.94 11.56 7.55
N THR A 324 -12.16 12.01 6.32
CA THR A 324 -13.24 11.50 5.49
C THR A 324 -13.16 9.97 5.38
N GLY A 325 -14.31 9.28 5.45
CA GLY A 325 -14.41 7.81 5.54
C GLY A 325 -14.53 7.32 6.98
N TYR A 326 -14.37 8.22 7.96
CA TYR A 326 -14.63 7.99 9.36
C TYR A 326 -15.66 9.01 9.85
N VAL A 327 -16.68 8.55 10.57
CA VAL A 327 -17.71 9.37 11.20
C VAL A 327 -17.44 9.41 12.71
N CYS A 328 -17.64 10.57 13.33
CA CYS A 328 -17.43 10.74 14.76
C CYS A 328 -18.51 9.94 15.52
N ASP A 329 -18.10 8.95 16.32
CA ASP A 329 -19.00 8.31 17.28
C ASP A 329 -19.14 9.25 18.48
N ALA A 330 -20.24 10.00 18.51
CA ALA A 330 -20.52 10.98 19.55
C ALA A 330 -20.55 10.38 20.97
N ALA A 331 -20.90 9.08 21.11
CA ALA A 331 -20.93 8.41 22.41
C ALA A 331 -19.54 8.11 22.95
N GLN A 332 -18.56 7.90 22.06
CA GLN A 332 -17.19 7.51 22.42
C GLN A 332 -16.14 8.60 22.17
N GLN A 333 -16.51 9.69 21.46
CA GLN A 333 -15.63 10.79 21.08
C GLN A 333 -14.41 10.34 20.24
N VAL A 334 -14.61 9.34 19.37
CA VAL A 334 -13.58 8.79 18.47
C VAL A 334 -14.09 8.71 17.02
N CYS A 335 -13.16 8.75 16.07
CA CYS A 335 -13.47 8.58 14.64
C CYS A 335 -13.57 7.10 14.31
N ILE A 336 -14.73 6.67 13.80
CA ILE A 336 -15.02 5.28 13.46
C ILE A 336 -15.28 5.15 11.96
N GLU A 337 -14.76 4.09 11.33
CA GLU A 337 -14.97 3.80 9.91
C GLU A 337 -16.48 3.79 9.57
N ASP A 338 -16.86 4.53 8.51
CA ASP A 338 -18.21 4.43 7.95
C ASP A 338 -18.22 3.29 6.93
N CYS A 339 -18.89 2.21 7.30
CA CYS A 339 -18.95 0.99 6.51
C CYS A 339 -19.76 1.13 5.23
N ARG A 340 -20.55 2.20 5.08
CA ARG A 340 -21.28 2.52 3.85
C ARG A 340 -20.41 3.20 2.80
N LEU A 341 -19.32 3.85 3.22
CA LEU A 341 -18.40 4.59 2.35
C LEU A 341 -17.21 3.74 1.87
N LEU A 342 -16.69 2.84 2.73
CA LEU A 342 -15.46 2.10 2.42
C LEU A 342 -15.66 0.63 2.08
N SER A 343 -16.88 0.07 2.22
CA SER A 343 -17.22 -1.35 2.01
C SER A 343 -16.34 -2.37 2.77
N VAL A 344 -15.49 -1.90 3.68
CA VAL A 344 -14.58 -2.71 4.48
C VAL A 344 -14.63 -2.16 5.90
N CYS A 345 -14.93 -3.03 6.86
CA CYS A 345 -14.69 -2.80 8.27
C CYS A 345 -13.57 -3.72 8.72
N SER A 346 -12.71 -3.24 9.61
CA SER A 346 -11.92 -4.13 10.46
C SER A 346 -12.80 -4.95 11.45
N SER A 347 -14.04 -4.52 11.68
CA SER A 347 -15.04 -5.11 12.60
C SER A 347 -16.43 -5.33 11.94
N ARG A 348 -17.54 -5.28 12.70
CA ARG A 348 -18.91 -5.48 12.17
C ARG A 348 -19.57 -4.15 11.84
N CYS A 349 -20.10 -4.03 10.62
CA CYS A 349 -20.89 -2.89 10.19
C CYS A 349 -22.27 -2.89 10.89
N ASP A 350 -22.56 -1.85 11.67
CA ASP A 350 -23.91 -1.59 12.16
C ASP A 350 -24.71 -0.93 11.03
N LEU A 351 -25.64 -1.70 10.44
CA LEU A 351 -26.44 -1.25 9.31
C LEU A 351 -27.43 -0.13 9.65
N SER A 352 -27.70 0.12 10.94
CA SER A 352 -28.61 1.19 11.37
C SER A 352 -27.91 2.55 11.48
N THR A 353 -26.64 2.55 11.90
CA THR A 353 -25.84 3.78 12.08
C THR A 353 -24.82 3.99 10.97
N GLY A 354 -24.45 2.93 10.27
CA GLY A 354 -23.40 2.90 9.25
C GLY A 354 -21.98 2.91 9.80
N LEU A 355 -21.79 2.62 11.09
CA LEU A 355 -20.50 2.66 11.76
C LEU A 355 -19.92 1.25 11.93
N CYS A 356 -18.60 1.09 11.75
CA CYS A 356 -17.90 -0.14 12.11
C CYS A 356 -17.74 -0.24 13.63
N ARG A 357 -18.51 -1.10 14.29
CA ARG A 357 -18.46 -1.27 15.75
C ARG A 357 -17.71 -2.53 16.14
N THR A 358 -16.84 -2.41 17.13
CA THR A 358 -16.42 -3.55 17.95
C THR A 358 -17.56 -3.86 18.90
N GLU A 359 -18.09 -5.08 18.87
CA GLU A 359 -19.02 -5.55 19.91
C GLU A 359 -18.40 -5.43 21.31
#